data_AF-A0A9P8EVZ3-F1
#
_entry.id   AF-A0A9P8EVZ3-F1
#
_cell.length_a   1.000
_cell.length_b   1.000
_cell.length_c   1.000
_cell.angle_alpha   90.00
_cell.angle_beta   90.00
_cell.angle_gamma   90.00
#
_symmetry.space_group_name_H-M   'P 1'
#
loop_
_entity.id
_entity.type
_entity.pdbx_description
1 polymer ?
#
loop_
_entity_poly.entity_id
_entity_poly.type
_entity_poly.pdbx_seq_one_letter_code
_entity_poly.pdbx_strand_id
1 'polypeptide(L)'
;MAQRKHQVTAEMQGLDKAYTEHGISGMAEKIAALDLIYEYSSLLLAQVAPDMMHAMLDNTLVEKVNAGTIKLNDWNCIPRATSGDREPSIYVNYFTKPDGSGLATDEFETYILAMEATLRGKKITIAGQTIDIVKEVDDYFQQISGEKTGFSEKSTFKNAFKVDLPKFSSSARKLLAQAKQVGCTEIRFHGEVGWSVETDTRVKTDHKLLGSAVFFRLIVCVVNVLWPQYNFKMFSYCMFRVAIWIHAEIGESIGSHLISSYYTYGGLNYKTAGVSVSSAVASNAKLWQQVSKQYKDCLDFAQAALEQDGIEWEQKRDDAKEKHEAILKTLDLEELETTLEVEEAKAVESGKELGVALKKSQKETKSLRKVVDSKEAETKDIYDALDQLARDFDLIEVAAPLRQPFRDIYMSSSVPASAAPSVRGAGSGGRAGGEGGGDDDDDDDDDDDDDDDDDDDDDEGSIE
;
A
#
# COMPACT_ATOMS: atom_id res chain seq x y z
N MET A 1 -19.75 0.38 -16.16
CA MET A 1 -18.53 1.18 -16.00
C MET A 1 -17.80 1.14 -17.32
N ALA A 2 -17.75 2.25 -18.06
CA ALA A 2 -17.05 2.28 -19.35
C ALA A 2 -15.57 2.57 -19.08
N GLN A 3 -14.70 1.61 -19.37
CA GLN A 3 -13.27 1.84 -19.51
C GLN A 3 -13.08 2.89 -20.62
N ARG A 4 -12.72 4.12 -20.25
CA ARG A 4 -12.18 5.07 -21.22
C ARG A 4 -10.76 4.60 -21.51
N LYS A 5 -10.57 3.90 -22.63
CA LYS A 5 -9.26 3.80 -23.28
C LYS A 5 -8.75 5.24 -23.42
N HIS A 6 -7.55 5.53 -22.91
CA HIS A 6 -6.82 6.75 -23.25
C HIS A 6 -6.70 6.79 -24.78
N GLN A 7 -7.60 7.50 -25.45
CA GLN A 7 -7.50 7.74 -26.88
C GLN A 7 -6.39 8.76 -27.06
N VAL A 8 -5.18 8.25 -27.32
CA VAL A 8 -4.11 9.03 -27.94
C VAL A 8 -4.69 9.56 -29.24
N THR A 9 -4.91 10.88 -29.32
CA THR A 9 -5.50 11.49 -30.51
C THR A 9 -4.48 11.48 -31.64
N ALA A 10 -4.94 11.56 -32.90
CA ALA A 10 -4.03 11.69 -34.05
C ALA A 10 -3.11 12.92 -33.93
N GLU A 11 -3.55 13.96 -33.21
CA GLU A 11 -2.72 15.12 -32.86
C GLU A 11 -1.61 14.77 -31.86
N MET A 12 -1.88 13.92 -30.85
CA MET A 12 -0.86 13.42 -29.92
C MET A 12 0.17 12.54 -30.62
N GLN A 13 -0.27 11.64 -31.51
CA GLN A 13 0.62 10.84 -32.34
C GLN A 13 1.44 11.71 -33.31
N GLY A 14 0.84 12.78 -33.85
CA GLY A 14 1.53 13.75 -34.70
C GLY A 14 2.54 14.60 -33.94
N LEU A 15 2.27 14.92 -32.67
CA LEU A 15 3.20 15.66 -31.81
C LEU A 15 4.38 14.78 -31.40
N ASP A 16 4.10 13.54 -30.99
CA ASP A 16 5.11 12.53 -30.65
C ASP A 16 6.02 12.27 -31.86
N LYS A 17 5.43 11.98 -33.02
CA LYS A 17 6.12 11.85 -34.30
C LYS A 17 6.97 13.09 -34.65
N ALA A 18 6.45 14.30 -34.43
CA ALA A 18 7.22 15.53 -34.66
C ALA A 18 8.36 15.73 -33.64
N TYR A 19 8.23 15.22 -32.42
CA TYR A 19 9.29 15.20 -31.40
C TYR A 19 10.41 14.23 -31.78
N THR A 20 10.05 13.03 -32.28
CA THR A 20 11.00 11.97 -32.66
C THR A 20 11.65 12.22 -34.03
N GLU A 21 10.89 12.68 -35.03
CA GLU A 21 11.36 12.81 -36.42
C GLU A 21 12.00 14.16 -36.76
N HIS A 22 11.65 15.24 -36.05
CA HIS A 22 12.11 16.60 -36.40
C HIS A 22 13.20 17.17 -35.48
N GLY A 23 13.88 16.34 -34.67
CA GLY A 23 15.16 16.70 -34.06
C GLY A 23 15.14 18.07 -33.36
N ILE A 24 14.30 18.20 -32.35
CA ILE A 24 14.28 19.38 -31.48
C ILE A 24 15.59 19.40 -30.67
N SER A 25 16.58 20.08 -31.24
CA SER A 25 18.01 19.97 -30.92
C SER A 25 18.38 19.77 -29.44
N GLY A 26 19.17 18.70 -29.20
CA GLY A 26 20.04 18.45 -28.05
C GLY A 26 19.38 18.25 -26.67
N MET A 27 18.20 18.79 -26.43
CA MET A 27 17.50 18.73 -25.16
C MET A 27 16.28 17.82 -25.22
N ALA A 28 15.59 17.73 -26.37
CA ALA A 28 14.59 16.68 -26.58
C ALA A 28 15.27 15.31 -26.70
N GLU A 29 16.47 15.23 -27.28
CA GLU A 29 17.30 14.01 -27.26
C GLU A 29 17.72 13.64 -25.82
N LYS A 30 18.03 14.63 -24.97
CA LYS A 30 18.31 14.38 -23.55
C LYS A 30 17.06 13.99 -22.77
N ILE A 31 15.90 14.59 -23.05
CA ILE A 31 14.63 14.20 -22.43
C ILE A 31 14.20 12.82 -22.92
N ALA A 32 14.38 12.48 -24.21
CA ALA A 32 14.12 11.14 -24.75
C ALA A 32 15.14 10.11 -24.24
N ALA A 33 16.40 10.50 -24.03
CA ALA A 33 17.40 9.66 -23.37
C ALA A 33 17.09 9.48 -21.88
N LEU A 34 16.57 10.52 -21.21
CA LEU A 34 16.04 10.43 -19.85
C LEU A 34 14.76 9.59 -19.82
N ASP A 35 13.90 9.62 -20.83
CA ASP A 35 12.72 8.74 -20.97
C ASP A 35 13.12 7.27 -21.10
N LEU A 36 14.27 7.01 -21.72
CA LEU A 36 14.84 5.67 -21.82
C LEU A 36 15.41 5.16 -20.48
N ILE A 37 15.74 6.07 -19.54
CA ILE A 37 16.45 5.74 -18.29
C ILE A 37 15.56 5.92 -17.04
N TYR A 38 14.61 6.85 -17.05
CA TYR A 38 13.75 7.23 -15.92
C TYR A 38 12.32 7.52 -16.37
N GLU A 39 11.33 7.02 -15.62
CA GLU A 39 9.92 7.39 -15.83
C GLU A 39 9.70 8.90 -15.60
N TYR A 40 8.86 9.56 -16.40
CA TYR A 40 8.50 10.99 -16.27
C TYR A 40 8.16 11.42 -14.83
N SER A 41 7.57 10.52 -14.05
CA SER A 41 7.26 10.68 -12.63
C SER A 41 8.51 10.95 -11.78
N SER A 42 9.59 10.20 -12.00
CA SER A 42 10.86 10.35 -11.30
C SER A 42 11.52 11.68 -11.62
N LEU A 43 11.48 12.10 -12.89
CA LEU A 43 12.00 13.41 -13.30
C LEU A 43 11.27 14.56 -12.62
N LEU A 44 9.95 14.48 -12.47
CA LEU A 44 9.16 15.50 -11.76
C LEU A 44 9.49 15.54 -10.26
N LEU A 45 9.54 14.38 -9.61
CA LEU A 45 9.86 14.27 -8.19
C LEU A 45 11.27 14.80 -7.88
N ALA A 46 12.23 14.53 -8.76
CA ALA A 46 13.62 14.97 -8.60
C ALA A 46 13.81 16.50 -8.73
N GLN A 47 12.81 17.27 -9.20
CA GLN A 47 12.86 18.73 -9.20
C GLN A 47 12.69 19.34 -7.79
N VAL A 48 12.25 18.54 -6.83
CA VAL A 48 11.92 18.95 -5.47
C VAL A 48 13.01 18.45 -4.52
N ALA A 49 13.61 19.36 -3.76
CA ALA A 49 14.57 18.98 -2.73
C ALA A 49 13.91 18.09 -1.65
N PRO A 50 14.61 17.09 -1.09
CA PRO A 50 14.05 16.16 -0.09
C PRO A 50 13.35 16.84 1.08
N ASP A 51 13.96 17.89 1.65
CA ASP A 51 13.38 18.64 2.77
C ASP A 51 12.05 19.32 2.41
N MET A 52 11.96 19.85 1.18
CA MET A 52 10.72 20.41 0.64
C MET A 52 9.67 19.33 0.43
N MET A 53 10.06 18.15 -0.06
CA MET A 53 9.16 17.01 -0.23
C MET A 53 8.57 16.54 1.11
N HIS A 54 9.41 16.38 2.13
CA HIS A 54 8.96 16.05 3.49
C HIS A 54 8.01 17.12 4.04
N ALA A 55 8.32 18.40 3.82
CA ALA A 55 7.47 19.50 4.27
C ALA A 55 6.12 19.60 3.54
N MET A 56 6.04 19.08 2.31
CA MET A 56 4.77 18.94 1.60
C MET A 56 3.95 17.76 2.14
N LEU A 57 4.60 16.62 2.43
CA LEU A 57 3.95 15.43 2.97
C LEU A 57 3.35 15.66 4.37
N ASP A 58 4.01 16.45 5.22
CA ASP A 58 3.55 16.78 6.57
C ASP A 58 2.72 18.09 6.64
N ASN A 59 2.45 18.73 5.50
CA ASN A 59 1.78 20.05 5.38
C ASN A 59 2.46 21.20 6.15
N THR A 60 3.77 21.14 6.42
CA THR A 60 4.53 22.19 7.12
C THR A 60 5.33 23.12 6.20
N LEU A 61 5.17 23.01 4.87
CA LEU A 61 5.96 23.79 3.91
C LEU A 61 5.94 25.29 4.19
N VAL A 62 4.77 25.89 4.43
CA VAL A 62 4.67 27.34 4.70
C VAL A 62 5.43 27.71 5.97
N GLU A 63 5.26 26.93 7.04
CA GLU A 63 5.94 27.15 8.32
C GLU A 63 7.46 27.09 8.15
N LYS A 64 7.96 26.04 7.51
CA LYS A 64 9.40 25.82 7.31
C LYS A 64 10.04 26.83 6.35
N VAL A 65 9.31 27.29 5.34
CA VAL A 65 9.77 28.37 4.44
C VAL A 65 9.80 29.71 5.19
N ASN A 66 8.76 30.04 5.96
CA ASN A 66 8.71 31.29 6.73
C ASN A 66 9.74 31.33 7.86
N ALA A 67 10.05 30.18 8.45
CA ALA A 67 11.13 30.02 9.43
C ALA A 67 12.54 30.07 8.80
N GLY A 68 12.65 30.03 7.47
CA GLY A 68 13.93 29.98 6.76
C GLY A 68 14.65 28.63 6.87
N THR A 69 13.98 27.59 7.37
CA THR A 69 14.51 26.22 7.44
C THR A 69 14.58 25.58 6.06
N ILE A 70 13.61 25.89 5.19
CA ILE A 70 13.61 25.47 3.79
C ILE A 70 13.91 26.69 2.92
N LYS A 71 14.98 26.57 2.13
CA LYS A 71 15.28 27.53 1.08
C LYS A 71 14.71 27.01 -0.23
N LEU A 72 13.78 27.78 -0.81
CA LEU A 72 13.22 27.47 -2.12
C LEU A 72 14.27 27.72 -3.21
N ASN A 73 14.31 26.85 -4.21
CA ASN A 73 14.99 27.17 -5.45
C ASN A 73 14.18 28.22 -6.22
N ASP A 74 14.84 28.92 -7.16
CA ASP A 74 14.18 29.94 -7.97
C ASP A 74 13.00 29.36 -8.76
N TRP A 75 13.11 28.10 -9.23
CA TRP A 75 12.03 27.43 -9.93
C TRP A 75 10.87 27.00 -9.02
N ASN A 76 11.05 26.94 -7.68
CA ASN A 76 9.95 26.67 -6.75
C ASN A 76 9.15 27.93 -6.39
N CYS A 77 9.66 29.11 -6.72
CA CYS A 77 8.91 30.35 -6.57
C CYS A 77 7.86 30.48 -7.67
N ILE A 78 6.68 31.03 -7.35
CA ILE A 78 5.75 31.47 -8.40
C ILE A 78 6.42 32.64 -9.12
N PRO A 79 6.73 32.48 -10.42
CA PRO A 79 7.44 33.49 -11.15
C PRO A 79 6.58 34.75 -11.32
N ARG A 80 7.24 35.91 -11.44
CA ARG A 80 6.55 37.15 -11.84
C ARG A 80 6.64 37.22 -13.35
N ALA A 81 5.57 36.85 -14.05
CA ALA A 81 5.60 36.74 -15.49
C ALA A 81 6.10 38.05 -16.13
N THR A 82 7.21 37.97 -16.85
CA THR A 82 7.63 38.98 -17.82
C THR A 82 6.80 38.80 -19.09
N SER A 83 6.33 39.89 -19.68
CA SER A 83 5.42 39.87 -20.84
C SER A 83 6.00 39.00 -21.97
N GLY A 84 5.40 37.84 -22.22
CA GLY A 84 5.76 36.92 -23.31
C GLY A 84 6.30 35.56 -22.86
N ASP A 85 6.70 35.42 -21.60
CA ASP A 85 7.20 34.15 -21.06
C ASP A 85 6.02 33.28 -20.61
N ARG A 86 5.95 32.06 -21.15
CA ARG A 86 5.00 31.04 -20.67
C ARG A 86 5.70 30.21 -19.63
N GLU A 87 5.07 30.02 -18.49
CA GLU A 87 5.69 29.44 -17.30
C GLU A 87 4.90 28.22 -16.81
N PRO A 88 4.86 27.15 -17.63
CA PRO A 88 4.09 25.95 -17.34
C PRO A 88 4.55 25.30 -16.05
N SER A 89 3.66 25.28 -15.07
CA SER A 89 3.97 24.77 -13.74
C SER A 89 2.80 24.07 -13.08
N ILE A 90 3.12 23.00 -12.35
CA ILE A 90 2.25 22.45 -11.31
C ILE A 90 2.55 23.24 -10.04
N TYR A 91 1.53 23.87 -9.48
CA TYR A 91 1.64 24.70 -8.28
C TYR A 91 0.70 24.19 -7.19
N VAL A 92 1.03 24.56 -5.95
CA VAL A 92 0.21 24.30 -4.78
C VAL A 92 -0.16 25.61 -4.10
N ASN A 93 -1.43 25.71 -3.70
CA ASN A 93 -1.98 26.77 -2.88
C ASN A 93 -2.22 26.23 -1.46
N TYR A 94 -1.47 26.72 -0.48
CA TYR A 94 -1.73 26.48 0.95
C TYR A 94 -2.52 27.64 1.53
N PHE A 95 -3.57 27.33 2.29
CA PHE A 95 -4.35 28.34 3.00
C PHE A 95 -4.18 28.16 4.51
N THR A 96 -3.47 29.09 5.13
CA THR A 96 -2.96 28.94 6.51
C THR A 96 -2.82 30.30 7.21
N LYS A 97 -2.65 30.28 8.53
CA LYS A 97 -2.18 31.45 9.30
C LYS A 97 -0.82 31.92 8.76
N PRO A 98 -0.43 33.20 9.00
CA PRO A 98 0.84 33.74 8.51
C PRO A 98 2.10 32.98 8.92
N ASP A 99 2.06 32.24 10.04
CA ASP A 99 3.14 31.40 10.54
C ASP A 99 3.15 29.97 9.97
N GLY A 100 2.17 29.59 9.16
CA GLY A 100 2.02 28.23 8.62
C GLY A 100 1.22 27.27 9.50
N SER A 101 0.67 27.76 10.62
CA SER A 101 -0.15 26.96 11.55
C SER A 101 -1.62 26.83 11.12
N GLY A 102 -2.27 25.78 11.64
CA GLY A 102 -3.64 25.43 11.30
C GLY A 102 -4.69 26.06 12.21
N LEU A 103 -5.88 25.46 12.21
CA LEU A 103 -6.90 25.73 13.23
C LEU A 103 -6.67 24.83 14.44
N ALA A 104 -6.96 25.33 15.63
CA ALA A 104 -7.03 24.46 16.81
C ALA A 104 -8.11 23.39 16.62
N THR A 105 -7.99 22.25 17.29
CA THR A 105 -8.90 21.10 17.06
C THR A 105 -10.38 21.42 17.35
N ASP A 106 -10.66 22.29 18.32
CA ASP A 106 -12.01 22.81 18.64
C ASP A 106 -12.50 23.86 17.62
N GLU A 107 -11.61 24.71 17.13
CA GLU A 107 -11.88 25.61 16.01
C GLU A 107 -12.22 24.83 14.74
N PHE A 108 -11.50 23.74 14.46
CA PHE A 108 -11.76 22.88 13.30
C PHE A 108 -13.16 22.25 13.36
N GLU A 109 -13.64 21.88 14.55
CA GLU A 109 -15.02 21.42 14.74
C GLU A 109 -16.05 22.50 14.40
N THR A 110 -15.81 23.74 14.84
CA THR A 110 -16.65 24.90 14.49
C THR A 110 -16.63 25.18 12.98
N TYR A 111 -15.46 25.05 12.36
CA TYR A 111 -15.28 25.18 10.92
C TYR A 111 -16.13 24.15 10.15
N ILE A 112 -16.13 22.87 10.54
CA ILE A 112 -16.96 21.84 9.90
C ILE A 112 -18.44 22.23 9.96
N LEU A 113 -18.93 22.66 11.13
CA LEU A 113 -20.31 23.08 11.31
C LEU A 113 -20.68 24.27 10.41
N ALA A 114 -19.77 25.25 10.29
CA ALA A 114 -19.98 26.41 9.44
C ALA A 114 -20.02 26.04 7.96
N MET A 115 -19.10 25.20 7.48
CA MET A 115 -19.10 24.69 6.10
C MET A 115 -20.43 23.99 5.76
N GLU A 116 -20.94 23.14 6.66
CA GLU A 116 -22.22 22.46 6.49
C GLU A 116 -23.41 23.43 6.51
N ALA A 117 -23.39 24.41 7.41
CA ALA A 117 -24.43 25.43 7.51
C ALA A 117 -24.48 26.29 6.25
N THR A 118 -23.33 26.77 5.76
CA THR A 118 -23.23 27.56 4.53
C THR A 118 -23.78 26.81 3.34
N LEU A 119 -23.37 25.55 3.13
CA LEU A 119 -23.85 24.73 2.01
C LEU A 119 -25.35 24.40 2.13
N ARG A 120 -25.89 24.28 3.35
CA ARG A 120 -27.32 24.03 3.61
C ARG A 120 -28.19 25.29 3.62
N GLY A 121 -27.61 26.47 3.47
CA GLY A 121 -28.36 27.73 3.56
C GLY A 121 -28.88 28.02 4.98
N LYS A 122 -28.15 27.60 6.02
CA LYS A 122 -28.57 27.72 7.44
C LYS A 122 -27.73 28.75 8.17
N LYS A 123 -28.32 29.34 9.22
CA LYS A 123 -27.59 30.13 10.22
C LYS A 123 -26.82 29.22 11.17
N ILE A 124 -25.73 29.73 11.75
CA ILE A 124 -24.93 29.03 12.75
C ILE A 124 -24.86 29.85 14.03
N THR A 125 -24.81 29.19 15.19
CA THR A 125 -24.59 29.84 16.48
C THR A 125 -23.20 29.46 16.99
N ILE A 126 -22.34 30.47 17.18
CA ILE A 126 -20.96 30.30 17.66
C ILE A 126 -20.79 31.18 18.89
N ALA A 127 -20.32 30.60 20.00
CA ALA A 127 -20.16 31.30 21.28
C ALA A 127 -21.41 32.11 21.73
N GLY A 128 -22.61 31.59 21.42
CA GLY A 128 -23.88 32.24 21.75
C GLY A 128 -24.36 33.32 20.77
N GLN A 129 -23.58 33.64 19.73
CA GLN A 129 -23.97 34.57 18.68
C GLN A 129 -24.45 33.83 17.43
N THR A 130 -25.66 34.13 16.98
CA THR A 130 -26.20 33.59 15.72
C THR A 130 -25.77 34.46 14.54
N ILE A 131 -25.10 33.83 13.58
CA ILE A 131 -24.54 34.47 12.38
C ILE A 131 -25.25 33.89 11.15
N ASP A 132 -25.61 34.78 10.21
CA ASP A 132 -26.06 34.38 8.88
C ASP A 132 -24.84 34.10 7.99
N ILE A 133 -24.24 32.92 8.21
CA ILE A 133 -22.95 32.56 7.61
C ILE A 133 -22.98 32.59 6.08
N VAL A 134 -24.14 32.35 5.46
CA VAL A 134 -24.30 32.39 3.99
C VAL A 134 -24.09 33.80 3.49
N LYS A 135 -24.79 34.77 4.11
CA LYS A 135 -24.67 36.18 3.76
C LYS A 135 -23.24 36.68 3.95
N GLU A 136 -22.64 36.40 5.10
CA GLU A 136 -21.27 36.85 5.39
C GLU A 136 -20.23 36.23 4.42
N VAL A 137 -20.41 34.96 4.03
CA VAL A 137 -19.58 34.31 3.01
C VAL A 137 -19.74 34.95 1.64
N ASP A 138 -20.97 35.30 1.24
CA ASP A 138 -21.24 35.98 -0.03
C ASP A 138 -20.64 37.40 -0.03
N ASP A 139 -20.81 38.15 1.05
CA ASP A 139 -20.26 39.50 1.22
C ASP A 139 -18.72 39.46 1.14
N TYR A 140 -18.07 38.52 1.84
CA TYR A 140 -16.62 38.33 1.77
C TYR A 140 -16.14 37.93 0.37
N PHE A 141 -16.85 36.99 -0.28
CA PHE A 141 -16.52 36.55 -1.63
C PHE A 141 -16.58 37.71 -2.63
N GLN A 142 -17.64 38.51 -2.60
CA GLN A 142 -17.80 39.68 -3.48
C GLN A 142 -16.68 40.71 -3.25
N GLN A 143 -16.32 40.96 -1.99
CA GLN A 143 -15.23 41.87 -1.63
C GLN A 143 -13.88 41.44 -2.23
N ILE A 144 -13.54 40.15 -2.13
CA ILE A 144 -12.23 39.64 -2.59
C ILE A 144 -12.19 39.44 -4.11
N SER A 145 -13.27 38.91 -4.69
CA SER A 145 -13.32 38.59 -6.13
C SER A 145 -13.64 39.79 -7.02
N GLY A 146 -14.32 40.81 -6.48
CA GLY A 146 -14.91 41.91 -7.24
C GLY A 146 -16.16 41.52 -8.03
N GLU A 147 -16.67 40.31 -7.85
CA GLU A 147 -17.90 39.82 -8.48
C GLU A 147 -19.13 40.51 -7.89
N LYS A 148 -20.17 40.70 -8.71
CA LYS A 148 -21.46 41.24 -8.25
C LYS A 148 -22.40 40.17 -7.70
N THR A 149 -22.15 38.91 -8.03
CA THR A 149 -23.00 37.77 -7.63
C THR A 149 -22.40 37.08 -6.42
N GLY A 150 -23.25 36.68 -5.48
CA GLY A 150 -22.83 35.90 -4.32
C GLY A 150 -22.22 34.56 -4.72
N PHE A 151 -21.36 34.01 -3.88
CA PHE A 151 -20.79 32.68 -4.09
C PHE A 151 -21.88 31.59 -4.08
N SER A 152 -22.85 31.73 -3.18
CA SER A 152 -23.98 30.81 -2.99
C SER A 152 -24.93 30.76 -4.20
N GLU A 153 -24.95 31.81 -5.02
CA GLU A 153 -25.79 31.92 -6.20
C GLU A 153 -25.23 31.14 -7.41
N LYS A 154 -23.92 30.86 -7.40
CA LYS A 154 -23.24 30.19 -8.51
C LYS A 154 -23.71 28.72 -8.64
N SER A 155 -23.88 28.24 -9.87
CA SER A 155 -24.33 26.87 -10.16
C SER A 155 -23.39 25.80 -9.58
N THR A 156 -22.09 26.10 -9.56
CA THR A 156 -21.05 25.26 -8.97
C THR A 156 -21.23 25.04 -7.47
N PHE A 157 -21.72 26.05 -6.73
CA PHE A 157 -22.04 25.95 -5.30
C PHE A 157 -23.22 25.01 -5.06
N LYS A 158 -24.28 25.13 -5.87
CA LYS A 158 -25.46 24.26 -5.76
C LYS A 158 -25.13 22.79 -6.04
N ASN A 159 -24.19 22.52 -6.95
CA ASN A 159 -23.72 21.16 -7.22
C ASN A 159 -22.89 20.60 -6.06
N ALA A 160 -21.99 21.40 -5.48
CA ALA A 160 -21.19 21.02 -4.31
C ALA A 160 -22.08 20.59 -3.13
N PHE A 161 -23.17 21.31 -2.86
CA PHE A 161 -24.14 20.92 -1.84
C PHE A 161 -24.74 19.52 -2.07
N LYS A 162 -25.11 19.19 -3.32
CA LYS A 162 -25.81 17.93 -3.62
C LYS A 162 -24.89 16.71 -3.62
N VAL A 163 -23.66 16.87 -4.14
CA VAL A 163 -22.79 15.72 -4.45
C VAL A 163 -21.67 15.56 -3.43
N ASP A 164 -21.07 16.67 -2.99
CA ASP A 164 -19.79 16.64 -2.29
C ASP A 164 -19.94 16.86 -0.78
N LEU A 165 -21.00 17.54 -0.33
CA LEU A 165 -21.27 17.78 1.09
C LEU A 165 -21.26 16.49 1.95
N PRO A 166 -21.91 15.37 1.57
CA PRO A 166 -21.86 14.15 2.38
C PRO A 166 -20.44 13.58 2.52
N LYS A 167 -19.65 13.64 1.44
CA LYS A 167 -18.26 13.18 1.42
C LYS A 167 -17.36 14.05 2.29
N PHE A 168 -17.51 15.37 2.19
CA PHE A 168 -16.86 16.34 3.07
C PHE A 168 -17.18 16.05 4.54
N SER A 169 -18.47 15.97 4.86
CA SER A 169 -18.99 15.78 6.22
C SER A 169 -18.42 14.53 6.89
N SER A 170 -18.31 13.44 6.14
CA SER A 170 -17.74 12.17 6.61
C SER A 170 -16.23 12.27 6.81
N SER A 171 -15.51 12.77 5.80
CA SER A 171 -14.04 12.80 5.78
C SER A 171 -13.48 13.77 6.83
N ALA A 172 -14.06 14.97 6.94
CA ALA A 172 -13.63 15.98 7.90
C ALA A 172 -13.86 15.55 9.36
N ARG A 173 -14.99 14.88 9.66
CA ARG A 173 -15.25 14.32 11.00
C ARG A 173 -14.31 13.17 11.33
N LYS A 174 -13.96 12.32 10.35
CA LYS A 174 -12.97 11.26 10.53
C LYS A 174 -11.60 11.84 10.87
N LEU A 175 -11.16 12.86 10.13
CA LEU A 175 -9.91 13.58 10.39
C LEU A 175 -9.90 14.18 11.80
N LEU A 176 -10.98 14.88 12.19
CA LEU A 176 -11.11 15.47 13.52
C LEU A 176 -11.05 14.40 14.63
N ALA A 177 -11.72 13.26 14.46
CA ALA A 177 -11.69 12.18 15.43
C ALA A 177 -10.28 11.57 15.59
N GLN A 178 -9.57 11.37 14.47
CA GLN A 178 -8.19 10.88 14.48
C GLN A 178 -7.25 11.87 15.17
N ALA A 179 -7.37 13.17 14.84
CA ALA A 179 -6.58 14.22 15.48
C ALA A 179 -6.79 14.26 17.00
N LYS A 180 -8.05 14.17 17.46
CA LYS A 180 -8.38 14.09 18.90
C LYS A 180 -7.80 12.83 19.56
N GLN A 181 -7.85 11.69 18.88
CA GLN A 181 -7.32 10.41 19.40
C GLN A 181 -5.80 10.45 19.61
N VAL A 182 -5.06 11.07 18.68
CA VAL A 182 -3.59 11.19 18.73
C VAL A 182 -3.14 12.35 19.62
N GLY A 183 -4.06 13.20 20.07
CA GLY A 183 -3.75 14.37 20.91
C GLY A 183 -3.17 15.54 20.12
N CYS A 184 -3.46 15.64 18.82
CA CYS A 184 -3.09 16.79 18.00
C CYS A 184 -3.81 18.05 18.51
N THR A 185 -3.05 19.13 18.67
CA THR A 185 -3.56 20.43 19.12
C THR A 185 -4.11 21.29 18.00
N GLU A 186 -3.73 20.99 16.76
CA GLU A 186 -4.13 21.73 15.57
C GLU A 186 -4.33 20.80 14.36
N ILE A 187 -5.08 21.30 13.38
CA ILE A 187 -5.31 20.67 12.08
C ILE A 187 -5.04 21.71 10.99
N ARG A 188 -4.07 21.42 10.13
CA ARG A 188 -3.75 22.24 8.94
C ARG A 188 -4.67 21.85 7.78
N PHE A 189 -5.03 22.83 6.95
CA PHE A 189 -5.73 22.56 5.70
C PHE A 189 -4.75 21.97 4.67
N HIS A 190 -5.16 20.89 4.02
CA HIS A 190 -4.44 20.36 2.85
C HIS A 190 -4.40 21.41 1.75
N GLY A 191 -3.29 21.49 1.04
CA GLY A 191 -3.17 22.40 -0.10
C GLY A 191 -4.04 21.98 -1.29
N GLU A 192 -4.28 22.92 -2.19
CA GLU A 192 -4.88 22.66 -3.49
C GLU A 192 -3.78 22.65 -4.57
N VAL A 193 -3.73 21.60 -5.39
CA VAL A 193 -2.85 21.55 -6.57
C VAL A 193 -3.59 22.07 -7.79
N GLY A 194 -2.88 22.88 -8.58
CA GLY A 194 -3.32 23.31 -9.89
C GLY A 194 -2.22 23.23 -10.94
N TRP A 195 -2.65 23.24 -12.19
CA TRP A 195 -1.80 23.28 -13.38
C TRP A 195 -2.11 24.52 -14.21
N SER A 196 -1.08 25.17 -14.76
CA SER A 196 -1.27 26.20 -15.78
C SER A 196 -0.04 26.41 -16.64
N VAL A 197 -0.24 26.82 -17.89
CA VAL A 197 0.81 27.36 -18.77
C VAL A 197 1.18 28.80 -18.35
N GLU A 198 0.24 29.56 -17.81
CA GLU A 198 0.43 30.95 -17.34
C GLU A 198 0.24 31.00 -15.82
N THR A 199 1.19 30.39 -15.10
CA THR A 199 1.07 30.13 -13.65
C THR A 199 0.85 31.40 -12.83
N ASP A 200 1.58 32.49 -13.09
CA ASP A 200 1.40 33.76 -12.37
C ASP A 200 -0.02 34.33 -12.52
N THR A 201 -0.53 34.39 -13.76
CA THR A 201 -1.90 34.83 -14.05
C THR A 201 -2.92 33.95 -13.34
N ARG A 202 -2.70 32.63 -13.36
CA ARG A 202 -3.59 31.67 -12.72
C ARG A 202 -3.61 31.83 -11.21
N VAL A 203 -2.44 31.89 -10.57
CA VAL A 203 -2.31 32.09 -9.12
C VAL A 203 -2.93 33.43 -8.69
N LYS A 204 -2.74 34.51 -9.45
CA LYS A 204 -3.43 35.79 -9.20
C LYS A 204 -4.95 35.68 -9.29
N THR A 205 -5.46 34.81 -10.15
CA THR A 205 -6.89 34.52 -10.29
C THR A 205 -7.41 33.68 -9.12
N ASP A 206 -6.59 32.76 -8.60
CA ASP A 206 -6.89 31.98 -7.39
C ASP A 206 -6.94 32.84 -6.14
N HIS A 207 -6.02 33.81 -6.00
CA HIS A 207 -6.05 34.80 -4.92
C HIS A 207 -7.32 35.67 -4.92
N LYS A 208 -7.99 35.78 -6.07
CA LYS A 208 -9.30 36.44 -6.21
C LYS A 208 -10.48 35.46 -6.07
N LEU A 209 -10.23 34.19 -5.72
CA LEU A 209 -11.23 33.14 -5.61
C LEU A 209 -12.00 32.87 -6.91
N LEU A 210 -11.35 33.09 -8.07
CA LEU A 210 -11.96 32.88 -9.38
C LEU A 210 -11.47 31.61 -10.07
N GLY A 211 -10.24 31.16 -9.78
CA GLY A 211 -9.64 29.98 -10.42
C GLY A 211 -9.74 28.70 -9.60
N SER A 212 -9.75 28.77 -8.27
CA SER A 212 -9.62 27.59 -7.41
C SER A 212 -10.85 26.68 -7.37
N ALA A 213 -10.66 25.46 -6.88
CA ALA A 213 -11.73 24.52 -6.58
C ALA A 213 -12.83 25.15 -5.69
N VAL A 214 -14.08 24.70 -5.87
CA VAL A 214 -15.25 25.26 -5.15
C VAL A 214 -15.09 25.15 -3.62
N PHE A 215 -14.66 23.99 -3.13
CA PHE A 215 -14.45 23.78 -1.70
C PHE A 215 -13.30 24.62 -1.16
N PHE A 216 -12.20 24.75 -1.90
CA PHE A 216 -11.08 25.59 -1.49
C PHE A 216 -11.53 27.04 -1.30
N ARG A 217 -12.28 27.59 -2.27
CA ARG A 217 -12.88 28.94 -2.14
C ARG A 217 -13.80 29.07 -0.94
N LEU A 218 -14.62 28.05 -0.69
CA LEU A 218 -15.53 28.04 0.46
C LEU A 218 -14.77 28.05 1.79
N ILE A 219 -13.66 27.31 1.91
CA ILE A 219 -12.81 27.38 3.11
C ILE A 219 -12.29 28.78 3.32
N VAL A 220 -11.72 29.39 2.26
CA VAL A 220 -11.15 30.74 2.37
C VAL A 220 -12.20 31.72 2.90
N CYS A 221 -13.43 31.67 2.37
CA CYS A 221 -14.50 32.53 2.85
C CYS A 221 -14.92 32.19 4.29
N VAL A 222 -15.22 30.93 4.60
CA VAL A 222 -15.72 30.52 5.92
C VAL A 222 -14.71 30.86 7.02
N VAL A 223 -13.43 30.53 6.83
CA VAL A 223 -12.39 30.77 7.85
C VAL A 223 -12.20 32.27 8.08
N ASN A 224 -12.21 33.10 7.03
CA ASN A 224 -12.06 34.55 7.19
C ASN A 224 -13.30 35.21 7.81
N VAL A 225 -14.48 34.64 7.64
CA VAL A 225 -15.70 35.12 8.30
C VAL A 225 -15.69 34.75 9.79
N LEU A 226 -15.25 33.53 10.12
CA LEU A 226 -15.23 33.04 11.51
C LEU A 226 -14.11 33.65 12.36
N TRP A 227 -12.91 33.79 11.77
CA TRP A 227 -11.72 34.26 12.47
C TRP A 227 -10.95 35.32 11.66
N PRO A 228 -11.55 36.49 11.38
CA PRO A 228 -10.87 37.56 10.63
C PRO A 228 -9.55 38.00 11.29
N GLN A 229 -9.45 37.91 12.61
CA GLN A 229 -8.26 38.26 13.38
C GLN A 229 -7.04 37.36 13.10
N TYR A 230 -7.25 36.14 12.59
CA TYR A 230 -6.15 35.21 12.30
C TYR A 230 -5.40 35.55 11.02
N ASN A 231 -5.95 36.44 10.18
CA ASN A 231 -5.31 36.91 8.95
C ASN A 231 -4.79 35.74 8.09
N PHE A 232 -5.60 34.69 7.90
CA PHE A 232 -5.25 33.58 7.03
C PHE A 232 -4.96 34.10 5.62
N LYS A 233 -3.95 33.52 4.98
CA LYS A 233 -3.49 33.90 3.64
C LYS A 233 -3.29 32.66 2.79
N MET A 234 -3.39 32.89 1.48
CA MET A 234 -2.99 31.90 0.47
C MET A 234 -1.49 32.07 0.20
N PHE A 235 -0.76 30.97 0.31
CA PHE A 235 0.66 30.86 -0.04
C PHE A 235 0.77 29.92 -1.22
N SER A 236 1.35 30.40 -2.32
CA SER A 236 1.46 29.64 -3.56
C SER A 236 2.92 29.32 -3.86
N TYR A 237 3.19 28.06 -4.20
CA TYR A 237 4.52 27.58 -4.57
C TYR A 237 4.46 26.74 -5.83
N CYS A 238 5.51 26.80 -6.66
CA CYS A 238 5.68 25.89 -7.77
C CYS A 238 6.25 24.57 -7.26
N MET A 239 5.49 23.48 -7.43
CA MET A 239 5.94 22.12 -7.12
C MET A 239 6.83 21.61 -8.24
N PHE A 240 6.33 21.64 -9.48
CA PHE A 240 7.02 21.09 -10.64
C PHE A 240 6.96 22.04 -11.83
N ARG A 241 8.07 22.19 -12.53
CA ARG A 241 8.13 22.79 -13.86
C ARG A 241 7.83 21.73 -14.90
N VAL A 242 6.94 22.10 -15.81
CA VAL A 242 6.47 21.20 -16.86
C VAL A 242 7.18 21.55 -18.15
N ALA A 243 8.17 20.73 -18.51
CA ALA A 243 8.96 20.88 -19.71
C ALA A 243 8.25 20.36 -20.98
N ILE A 244 7.36 19.38 -20.82
CA ILE A 244 6.64 18.72 -21.91
C ILE A 244 5.19 18.44 -21.50
N TRP A 245 4.29 18.33 -22.46
CA TRP A 245 2.85 18.23 -22.20
C TRP A 245 2.45 17.08 -21.27
N ILE A 246 3.13 15.92 -21.34
CA ILE A 246 2.80 14.74 -20.51
C ILE A 246 3.09 14.96 -19.02
N HIS A 247 4.04 15.82 -18.68
CA HIS A 247 4.31 16.18 -17.28
C HIS A 247 3.13 16.88 -16.62
N ALA A 248 2.24 17.51 -17.38
CA ALA A 248 1.10 18.22 -16.81
C ALA A 248 0.12 17.24 -16.13
N GLU A 249 -0.21 16.14 -16.79
CA GLU A 249 -1.12 15.11 -16.24
C GLU A 249 -0.48 14.37 -15.07
N ILE A 250 0.75 13.88 -15.29
CA ILE A 250 1.50 13.13 -14.28
C ILE A 250 1.76 14.01 -13.06
N GLY A 251 2.21 15.25 -13.27
CA GLY A 251 2.53 16.18 -12.21
C GLY A 251 1.33 16.65 -11.40
N GLU A 252 0.17 16.91 -12.03
CA GLU A 252 -1.07 17.26 -11.31
C GLU A 252 -1.53 16.09 -10.42
N SER A 253 -1.39 14.86 -10.92
CA SER A 253 -1.69 13.63 -10.18
C SER A 253 -0.75 13.42 -8.99
N ILE A 254 0.57 13.36 -9.25
CA ILE A 254 1.61 13.20 -8.21
C ILE A 254 1.48 14.28 -7.16
N GLY A 255 1.39 15.55 -7.59
CA GLY A 255 1.26 16.67 -6.68
C GLY A 255 0.03 16.55 -5.79
N SER A 256 -1.11 16.15 -6.36
CA SER A 256 -2.35 15.95 -5.60
C SER A 256 -2.23 14.86 -4.54
N HIS A 257 -1.50 13.78 -4.82
CA HIS A 257 -1.23 12.73 -3.83
C HIS A 257 -0.24 13.20 -2.76
N LEU A 258 0.85 13.88 -3.13
CA LEU A 258 1.89 14.34 -2.21
C LEU A 258 1.33 15.23 -1.09
N ILE A 259 0.43 16.16 -1.42
CA ILE A 259 -0.14 17.07 -0.42
C ILE A 259 -1.48 16.59 0.14
N SER A 260 -1.89 15.36 -0.20
CA SER A 260 -3.18 14.80 0.20
C SER A 260 -4.38 15.67 -0.20
N SER A 261 -4.36 16.26 -1.41
CA SER A 261 -5.39 17.20 -1.87
C SER A 261 -6.74 16.53 -2.12
N TYR A 262 -6.78 15.22 -2.37
CA TYR A 262 -8.03 14.48 -2.61
C TYR A 262 -8.86 14.29 -1.35
N TYR A 263 -10.19 14.33 -1.51
CA TYR A 263 -11.14 14.22 -0.40
C TYR A 263 -11.00 12.93 0.43
N THR A 264 -10.54 11.83 -0.18
CA THR A 264 -10.31 10.55 0.51
C THR A 264 -9.25 10.63 1.60
N TYR A 265 -8.32 11.59 1.48
CA TYR A 265 -7.28 11.87 2.48
C TYR A 265 -7.69 12.96 3.48
N GLY A 266 -8.88 13.56 3.33
CA GLY A 266 -9.30 14.74 4.07
C GLY A 266 -9.10 16.06 3.31
N GLY A 267 -8.57 16.01 2.08
CA GLY A 267 -8.45 17.14 1.19
C GLY A 267 -9.78 17.61 0.57
N LEU A 268 -9.69 18.47 -0.45
CA LEU A 268 -10.83 19.23 -0.99
C LEU A 268 -10.98 19.11 -2.50
N ASN A 269 -10.10 18.35 -3.15
CA ASN A 269 -10.23 17.98 -4.55
C ASN A 269 -11.18 16.79 -4.65
N TYR A 270 -12.38 17.07 -5.15
CA TYR A 270 -13.43 16.07 -5.43
C TYR A 270 -13.40 15.56 -6.88
N LYS A 271 -12.53 16.13 -7.70
CA LYS A 271 -12.29 15.72 -9.09
C LYS A 271 -10.88 15.18 -9.20
N THR A 272 -10.73 14.06 -9.91
CA THR A 272 -9.43 13.47 -10.24
C THR A 272 -8.66 14.38 -11.21
N ALA A 273 -7.34 14.40 -11.08
CA ALA A 273 -6.43 15.07 -12.00
C ALA A 273 -6.61 14.54 -13.44
N GLY A 274 -6.15 15.30 -14.44
CA GLY A 274 -6.17 14.86 -15.85
C GLY A 274 -7.37 15.35 -16.68
N VAL A 275 -8.47 15.77 -16.05
CA VAL A 275 -9.60 16.39 -16.78
C VAL A 275 -9.26 17.81 -17.28
N SER A 276 -8.28 18.46 -16.64
CA SER A 276 -7.83 19.85 -16.89
C SER A 276 -6.76 19.97 -17.98
N VAL A 277 -6.22 18.86 -18.49
CA VAL A 277 -4.93 18.84 -19.23
C VAL A 277 -5.09 19.04 -20.75
N SER A 278 -6.33 19.14 -21.25
CA SER A 278 -6.60 19.37 -22.68
C SER A 278 -5.89 20.61 -23.24
N SER A 279 -5.65 21.64 -22.43
CA SER A 279 -4.90 22.84 -22.85
C SER A 279 -3.39 22.60 -23.02
N ALA A 280 -2.82 21.58 -22.38
CA ALA A 280 -1.42 21.20 -22.58
C ALA A 280 -1.23 20.53 -23.95
N VAL A 281 -2.20 19.70 -24.36
CA VAL A 281 -2.20 19.01 -25.66
C VAL A 281 -2.43 19.99 -26.82
N ALA A 282 -3.26 21.02 -26.62
CA ALA A 282 -3.51 22.06 -27.62
C ALA A 282 -2.33 23.03 -27.87
N SER A 283 -1.22 22.88 -27.14
CA SER A 283 -0.05 23.75 -27.28
C SER A 283 0.89 23.25 -28.40
N ASN A 284 1.41 24.18 -29.22
CA ASN A 284 2.29 23.82 -30.33
C ASN A 284 3.69 23.37 -29.85
N ALA A 285 4.37 22.53 -30.64
CA ALA A 285 5.70 22.00 -30.30
C ALA A 285 6.71 23.12 -29.97
N LYS A 286 6.65 24.25 -30.68
CA LYS A 286 7.52 25.42 -30.48
C LYS A 286 7.46 25.97 -29.05
N LEU A 287 6.29 25.96 -28.41
CA LEU A 287 6.16 26.37 -27.01
C LEU A 287 7.04 25.50 -26.11
N TRP A 288 6.91 24.18 -26.23
CA TRP A 288 7.60 23.25 -25.36
C TRP A 288 9.11 23.28 -25.57
N GLN A 289 9.59 23.56 -26.79
CA GLN A 289 11.02 23.82 -27.03
C GLN A 289 11.54 25.03 -26.23
N GLN A 290 10.77 26.11 -26.18
CA GLN A 290 11.14 27.33 -25.47
C GLN A 290 11.16 27.09 -23.97
N VAL A 291 10.13 26.40 -23.47
CA VAL A 291 9.96 26.05 -22.05
C VAL A 291 11.09 25.14 -21.55
N SER A 292 11.45 24.09 -22.29
CA SER A 292 12.55 23.20 -21.89
C SER A 292 13.87 23.96 -21.79
N LYS A 293 14.13 24.90 -22.71
CA LYS A 293 15.32 25.76 -22.65
C LYS A 293 15.28 26.72 -21.46
N GLN A 294 14.11 27.27 -21.14
CA GLN A 294 13.92 28.17 -20.01
C GLN A 294 14.17 27.46 -18.67
N TYR A 295 13.77 26.20 -18.53
CA TYR A 295 13.93 25.43 -17.29
C TYR A 295 15.13 24.48 -17.30
N LYS A 296 16.16 24.81 -18.09
CA LYS A 296 17.38 24.00 -18.17
C LYS A 296 17.99 23.69 -16.80
N ASP A 297 18.15 24.70 -15.96
CA ASP A 297 18.80 24.52 -14.66
C ASP A 297 17.99 23.60 -13.73
N CYS A 298 16.66 23.65 -13.82
CA CYS A 298 15.77 22.74 -13.09
C CYS A 298 15.90 21.30 -13.58
N LEU A 299 15.99 21.10 -14.91
CA LEU A 299 16.18 19.78 -15.50
C LEU A 299 17.56 19.20 -15.19
N ASP A 300 18.61 20.03 -15.24
CA ASP A 300 19.97 19.62 -14.87
C ASP A 300 20.05 19.24 -13.39
N PHE A 301 19.37 20.00 -12.51
CA PHE A 301 19.24 19.66 -11.09
C PHE A 301 18.55 18.30 -10.88
N ALA A 302 17.40 18.09 -11.54
CA ALA A 302 16.65 16.85 -11.43
C ALA A 302 17.45 15.65 -11.95
N GLN A 303 18.18 15.82 -13.05
CA GLN A 303 19.06 14.79 -13.58
C GLN A 303 20.18 14.43 -12.59
N ALA A 304 20.86 15.43 -12.02
CA ALA A 304 21.92 15.19 -11.04
C ALA A 304 21.39 14.49 -9.78
N ALA A 305 20.18 14.84 -9.33
CA ALA A 305 19.53 14.18 -8.20
C ALA A 305 19.22 12.70 -8.50
N LEU A 306 18.71 12.40 -9.69
CA LEU A 306 18.45 11.01 -10.11
C LEU A 306 19.72 10.18 -10.25
N GLU A 307 20.78 10.75 -10.81
CA GLU A 307 22.10 10.10 -10.92
C GLU A 307 22.67 9.78 -9.52
N GLN A 308 22.56 10.72 -8.58
CA GLN A 308 22.99 10.51 -7.19
C GLN A 308 22.17 9.43 -6.50
N ASP A 309 20.84 9.45 -6.64
CA ASP A 309 19.95 8.41 -6.09
C ASP A 309 20.29 7.03 -6.68
N GLY A 310 20.60 6.95 -7.97
CA GLY A 310 21.03 5.71 -8.63
C GLY A 310 22.30 5.13 -8.00
N ILE A 311 23.31 5.97 -7.75
CA ILE A 311 24.55 5.57 -7.08
C ILE A 311 24.28 5.06 -5.65
N GLU A 312 23.42 5.76 -4.89
CA GLU A 312 23.07 5.36 -3.52
C GLU A 312 22.32 4.02 -3.47
N TRP A 313 21.41 3.77 -4.41
CA TRP A 313 20.69 2.51 -4.50
C TRP A 313 21.58 1.35 -4.92
N GLU A 314 22.52 1.59 -5.84
CA GLU A 314 23.54 0.62 -6.21
C GLU A 314 24.40 0.24 -5.00
N GLN A 315 24.87 1.23 -4.24
CA GLN A 315 25.63 0.98 -3.01
C GLN A 315 24.82 0.18 -1.98
N LYS A 316 23.55 0.55 -1.73
CA LYS A 316 22.67 -0.18 -0.80
C LYS A 316 22.42 -1.63 -1.25
N ARG A 317 22.28 -1.85 -2.55
CA ARG A 317 22.10 -3.19 -3.14
C ARG A 317 23.35 -4.02 -2.93
N ASP A 318 24.52 -3.45 -3.19
CA ASP A 318 25.80 -4.13 -3.04
C ASP A 318 26.09 -4.46 -1.56
N ASP A 319 25.83 -3.52 -0.64
CA ASP A 319 25.89 -3.75 0.81
C ASP A 319 24.94 -4.87 1.26
N ALA A 320 23.73 -4.91 0.71
CA ALA A 320 22.74 -5.95 1.03
C ALA A 320 23.19 -7.32 0.49
N LYS A 321 23.81 -7.35 -0.69
CA LYS A 321 24.39 -8.56 -1.28
C LYS A 321 25.56 -9.07 -0.46
N GLU A 322 26.48 -8.20 -0.04
CA GLU A 322 27.58 -8.58 0.85
C GLU A 322 27.08 -9.14 2.19
N LYS A 323 26.07 -8.51 2.79
CA LYS A 323 25.42 -9.04 4.01
C LYS A 323 24.79 -10.41 3.77
N HIS A 324 24.11 -10.59 2.64
CA HIS A 324 23.52 -11.88 2.27
C HIS A 324 24.60 -12.96 2.10
N GLU A 325 25.70 -12.66 1.40
CA GLU A 325 26.83 -13.59 1.26
C GLU A 325 27.52 -13.88 2.60
N ALA A 326 27.65 -12.89 3.48
CA ALA A 326 28.17 -13.09 4.83
C ALA A 326 27.25 -13.97 5.68
N ILE A 327 25.93 -13.81 5.56
CA ILE A 327 24.93 -14.67 6.20
C ILE A 327 25.05 -16.10 5.67
N LEU A 328 25.16 -16.28 4.35
CA LEU A 328 25.35 -17.61 3.75
C LEU A 328 26.64 -18.28 4.24
N LYS A 329 27.74 -17.52 4.37
CA LYS A 329 29.01 -18.04 4.92
C LYS A 329 28.95 -18.35 6.41
N THR A 330 28.19 -17.57 7.20
CA THR A 330 28.04 -17.80 8.65
C THR A 330 27.00 -18.86 8.99
N LEU A 331 26.06 -19.14 8.09
CA LEU A 331 25.13 -20.25 8.22
C LEU A 331 25.77 -21.62 8.02
N ASP A 332 27.09 -21.67 7.73
CA ASP A 332 27.94 -22.85 7.51
C ASP A 332 27.13 -24.11 7.19
N LEU A 333 26.40 -24.01 6.07
CA LEU A 333 25.45 -25.04 5.66
C LEU A 333 26.17 -26.38 5.48
N GLU A 334 27.47 -26.35 5.15
CA GLU A 334 28.35 -27.51 5.09
C GLU A 334 28.61 -28.13 6.48
N GLU A 335 28.85 -27.33 7.53
CA GLU A 335 28.99 -27.85 8.91
C GLU A 335 27.67 -28.45 9.41
N LEU A 336 26.54 -27.82 9.08
CA LEU A 336 25.22 -28.33 9.45
C LEU A 336 24.89 -29.64 8.71
N GLU A 337 25.17 -29.72 7.42
CA GLU A 337 25.00 -30.92 6.58
C GLU A 337 25.91 -32.06 7.07
N THR A 338 27.18 -31.77 7.33
CA THR A 338 28.14 -32.75 7.89
C THR A 338 27.68 -33.25 9.26
N THR A 339 27.16 -32.37 10.12
CA THR A 339 26.64 -32.77 11.44
C THR A 339 25.41 -33.68 11.30
N LEU A 340 24.55 -33.39 10.33
CA LEU A 340 23.34 -34.16 10.06
C LEU A 340 23.67 -35.55 9.50
N GLU A 341 24.63 -35.66 8.57
CA GLU A 341 25.13 -36.94 8.08
C GLU A 341 25.75 -37.80 9.19
N VAL A 342 26.49 -37.18 10.12
CA VAL A 342 27.09 -37.88 11.27
C VAL A 342 26.00 -38.40 12.23
N GLU A 343 24.97 -37.61 12.50
CA GLU A 343 23.85 -38.03 13.36
C GLU A 343 22.98 -39.11 12.69
N GLU A 344 22.74 -39.04 11.38
CA GLU A 344 22.07 -40.10 10.62
C GLU A 344 22.86 -41.41 10.67
N ALA A 345 24.19 -41.36 10.48
CA ALA A 345 25.04 -42.54 10.58
C ALA A 345 24.96 -43.20 11.97
N LYS A 346 24.99 -42.40 13.05
CA LYS A 346 24.81 -42.89 14.43
C LYS A 346 23.43 -43.50 14.67
N ALA A 347 22.38 -42.90 14.12
CA ALA A 347 21.02 -43.41 14.24
C ALA A 347 20.85 -44.76 13.50
N VAL A 348 21.44 -44.90 12.31
CA VAL A 348 21.46 -46.16 11.55
C VAL A 348 22.21 -47.26 12.31
N GLU A 349 23.36 -46.94 12.91
CA GLU A 349 24.14 -47.91 13.70
C GLU A 349 23.39 -48.35 14.96
N SER A 350 22.81 -47.40 15.70
CA SER A 350 21.96 -47.70 16.87
C SER A 350 20.73 -48.55 16.49
N GLY A 351 20.12 -48.28 15.33
CA GLY A 351 19.03 -49.08 14.79
C GLY A 351 19.44 -50.51 14.46
N LYS A 352 20.65 -50.72 13.93
CA LYS A 352 21.21 -52.07 13.69
C LYS A 352 21.42 -52.82 15.01
N GLU A 353 21.97 -52.19 16.03
CA GLU A 353 22.17 -52.79 17.36
C GLU A 353 20.85 -53.21 18.01
N LEU A 354 19.84 -52.32 17.97
CA LEU A 354 18.48 -52.62 18.42
C LEU A 354 17.86 -53.80 17.64
N GLY A 355 18.06 -53.86 16.32
CA GLY A 355 17.62 -54.97 15.49
C GLY A 355 18.27 -56.31 15.85
N VAL A 356 19.56 -56.31 16.20
CA VAL A 356 20.27 -57.51 16.69
C VAL A 356 19.73 -57.94 18.06
N ALA A 357 19.54 -56.99 18.98
CA ALA A 357 18.97 -57.26 20.30
C ALA A 357 17.54 -57.83 20.22
N LEU A 358 16.71 -57.29 19.32
CA LEU A 358 15.35 -57.78 19.07
C LEU A 358 15.35 -59.21 18.55
N LYS A 359 16.22 -59.55 17.58
CA LYS A 359 16.35 -60.92 17.06
C LYS A 359 16.79 -61.90 18.14
N LYS A 360 17.70 -61.49 19.03
CA LYS A 360 18.12 -62.31 20.18
C LYS A 360 16.96 -62.56 21.13
N SER A 361 16.23 -61.51 21.53
CA SER A 361 15.06 -61.61 22.39
C SER A 361 13.98 -62.51 21.77
N GLN A 362 13.65 -62.34 20.48
CA GLN A 362 12.69 -63.20 19.77
C GLN A 362 13.12 -64.68 19.75
N LYS A 363 14.42 -64.97 19.64
CA LYS A 363 14.94 -66.33 19.70
C LYS A 363 14.75 -66.93 21.10
N GLU A 364 15.01 -66.15 22.15
CA GLU A 364 14.78 -66.54 23.54
C GLU A 364 13.29 -66.78 23.81
N THR A 365 12.39 -65.91 23.31
CA THR A 365 10.94 -66.09 23.46
C THR A 365 10.44 -67.34 22.73
N LYS A 366 10.98 -67.63 21.53
CA LYS A 366 10.67 -68.88 20.80
C LYS A 366 11.14 -70.12 21.56
N SER A 367 12.33 -70.08 22.18
CA SER A 367 12.83 -71.17 23.03
C SER A 367 11.96 -71.37 24.27
N LEU A 368 11.56 -70.28 24.94
CA LEU A 368 10.66 -70.34 26.09
C LEU A 368 9.29 -70.91 25.72
N ARG A 369 8.73 -70.53 24.56
CA ARG A 369 7.47 -71.10 24.07
C ARG A 369 7.56 -72.61 23.89
N LYS A 370 8.65 -73.14 23.33
CA LYS A 370 8.86 -74.59 23.23
C LYS A 370 8.89 -75.29 24.58
N VAL A 371 9.47 -74.65 25.60
CA VAL A 371 9.48 -75.20 26.97
C VAL A 371 8.07 -75.21 27.56
N VAL A 372 7.30 -74.14 27.36
CA VAL A 372 5.90 -74.07 27.79
C VAL A 372 5.07 -75.15 27.11
N ASP A 373 5.14 -75.27 25.78
CA ASP A 373 4.41 -76.29 25.02
C ASP A 373 4.77 -77.72 25.51
N SER A 374 6.04 -77.97 25.81
CA SER A 374 6.49 -79.25 26.38
C SER A 374 5.92 -79.50 27.77
N LYS A 375 5.85 -78.48 28.62
CA LYS A 375 5.30 -78.60 29.98
C LYS A 375 3.79 -78.72 29.99
N GLU A 376 3.09 -78.08 29.06
CA GLU A 376 1.67 -78.29 28.84
C GLU A 376 1.38 -79.74 28.40
N ALA A 377 2.20 -80.31 27.51
CA ALA A 377 2.08 -81.72 27.11
C ALA A 377 2.31 -82.68 28.29
N GLU A 378 3.40 -82.49 29.07
CA GLU A 378 3.64 -83.28 30.29
C GLU A 378 2.49 -83.17 31.30
N THR A 379 1.96 -81.96 31.48
CA THR A 379 0.84 -81.69 32.40
C THR A 379 -0.41 -82.42 31.94
N LYS A 380 -0.69 -82.39 30.63
CA LYS A 380 -1.80 -83.14 30.04
C LYS A 380 -1.64 -84.64 30.26
N ASP A 381 -0.45 -85.21 30.03
CA ASP A 381 -0.19 -86.63 30.27
C ASP A 381 -0.43 -87.02 31.73
N ILE A 382 -0.06 -86.15 32.69
CA ILE A 382 -0.33 -86.34 34.12
C ILE A 382 -1.84 -86.30 34.41
N TYR A 383 -2.57 -85.36 33.82
CA TYR A 383 -4.04 -85.28 33.97
C TYR A 383 -4.74 -86.50 33.36
N ASP A 384 -4.32 -86.95 32.18
CA ASP A 384 -4.86 -88.15 31.53
C ASP A 384 -4.58 -89.41 32.38
N ALA A 385 -3.38 -89.52 32.97
CA ALA A 385 -3.03 -90.60 33.90
C ALA A 385 -3.86 -90.55 35.19
N LEU A 386 -4.11 -89.35 35.74
CA LEU A 386 -5.01 -89.15 36.89
C LEU A 386 -6.46 -89.53 36.56
N ASP A 387 -6.96 -89.19 35.37
CA ASP A 387 -8.30 -89.60 34.90
C ASP A 387 -8.40 -91.13 34.80
N GLN A 388 -7.39 -91.78 34.22
CA GLN A 388 -7.34 -93.24 34.14
C GLN A 388 -7.28 -93.89 35.52
N LEU A 389 -6.46 -93.36 36.45
CA LEU A 389 -6.40 -93.84 37.82
C LEU A 389 -7.75 -93.67 38.54
N ALA A 390 -8.44 -92.55 38.35
CA ALA A 390 -9.76 -92.31 38.92
C ALA A 390 -10.80 -93.33 38.41
N ARG A 391 -10.72 -93.72 37.13
CA ARG A 391 -11.54 -94.80 36.55
C ARG A 391 -11.19 -96.18 37.11
N ASP A 392 -9.91 -96.51 37.27
CA ASP A 392 -9.45 -97.83 37.71
C ASP A 392 -9.81 -98.13 39.18
N PHE A 393 -9.96 -97.10 40.02
CA PHE A 393 -10.38 -97.23 41.42
C PHE A 393 -11.90 -97.11 41.65
N ASP A 394 -12.70 -97.02 40.58
CA ASP A 394 -14.17 -96.88 40.62
C ASP A 394 -14.61 -95.67 41.48
N LEU A 395 -13.76 -94.63 41.52
CA LEU A 395 -13.84 -93.55 42.49
C LEU A 395 -14.77 -92.40 42.09
N ILE A 396 -15.37 -92.36 40.88
CA ILE A 396 -16.53 -91.51 40.49
C ILE A 396 -16.89 -91.66 38.99
N GLU A 397 -18.19 -91.55 38.66
CA GLU A 397 -18.72 -91.13 37.34
C GLU A 397 -18.07 -89.82 36.89
N VAL A 398 -17.06 -89.89 36.00
CA VAL A 398 -16.40 -88.67 35.51
C VAL A 398 -17.27 -88.02 34.43
N ALA A 399 -17.91 -86.92 34.81
CA ALA A 399 -18.54 -85.98 33.90
C ALA A 399 -17.52 -85.55 32.82
N ALA A 400 -17.97 -85.55 31.56
CA ALA A 400 -17.16 -85.25 30.39
C ALA A 400 -16.24 -84.02 30.61
N PRO A 401 -14.96 -84.10 30.24
CA PRO A 401 -14.05 -82.97 30.39
C PRO A 401 -14.56 -81.82 29.54
N LEU A 402 -14.78 -80.67 30.20
CA LEU A 402 -15.03 -79.39 29.55
C LEU A 402 -13.89 -79.15 28.54
N ARG A 403 -14.20 -79.37 27.26
CA ARG A 403 -13.43 -78.79 26.15
C ARG A 403 -13.58 -77.26 26.26
N GLN A 404 -12.82 -76.63 27.14
CA GLN A 404 -12.42 -75.27 26.92
C GLN A 404 -11.10 -75.32 26.13
N PRO A 405 -11.06 -74.78 24.91
CA PRO A 405 -9.79 -74.60 24.23
C PRO A 405 -8.91 -73.71 25.12
N PHE A 406 -7.70 -74.18 25.43
CA PHE A 406 -6.62 -73.43 26.08
C PHE A 406 -6.03 -72.35 25.13
N ARG A 407 -6.90 -71.61 24.44
CA ARG A 407 -6.58 -70.38 23.74
C ARG A 407 -7.45 -69.31 24.36
N ASP A 408 -6.83 -68.21 24.77
CA ASP A 408 -7.46 -66.96 25.23
C ASP A 408 -7.49 -66.70 26.76
N ILE A 409 -6.46 -67.16 27.48
CA ILE A 409 -6.09 -66.56 28.79
C ILE A 409 -4.70 -65.93 28.69
N TYR A 410 -4.54 -65.02 27.74
CA TYR A 410 -3.57 -63.91 27.81
C TYR A 410 -4.22 -62.66 27.22
N MET A 411 -5.30 -62.24 27.87
CA MET A 411 -5.74 -60.85 27.79
C MET A 411 -4.97 -60.05 28.85
N SER A 412 -4.26 -59.03 28.37
CA SER A 412 -4.16 -57.71 29.02
C SER A 412 -3.39 -57.60 30.34
N SER A 413 -2.15 -57.10 30.25
CA SER A 413 -1.66 -56.08 31.18
C SER A 413 -1.19 -54.86 30.40
N SER A 414 -2.16 -54.09 29.91
CA SER A 414 -1.95 -52.68 29.65
C SER A 414 -2.31 -51.88 30.91
N VAL A 415 -1.56 -50.77 31.11
CA VAL A 415 -1.92 -49.53 31.85
C VAL A 415 -1.57 -49.53 33.37
N PRO A 416 -1.17 -48.41 34.05
CA PRO A 416 -1.10 -46.97 33.69
C PRO A 416 0.22 -46.21 34.02
N ALA A 417 0.17 -44.92 33.67
CA ALA A 417 1.17 -43.86 33.73
C ALA A 417 1.39 -43.13 35.09
N SER A 418 2.50 -42.38 35.11
CA SER A 418 2.72 -41.03 35.70
C SER A 418 3.29 -40.88 37.12
N ALA A 419 4.27 -39.97 37.24
CA ALA A 419 4.45 -39.07 38.38
C ALA A 419 4.99 -37.72 37.89
N ALA A 420 4.18 -36.67 38.08
CA ALA A 420 4.49 -35.24 37.91
C ALA A 420 5.26 -34.67 39.15
N PRO A 421 5.62 -33.36 39.31
CA PRO A 421 4.62 -32.26 39.38
C PRO A 421 5.02 -30.80 38.98
N SER A 422 3.98 -29.99 38.64
CA SER A 422 3.66 -28.59 39.09
C SER A 422 4.54 -27.40 38.63
N VAL A 423 4.03 -26.26 38.14
CA VAL A 423 3.18 -25.24 38.83
C VAL A 423 2.53 -24.23 37.83
N ARG A 424 1.20 -24.03 37.95
CA ARG A 424 0.30 -22.83 37.69
C ARG A 424 0.34 -22.07 36.34
N GLY A 425 -0.76 -21.61 35.74
CA GLY A 425 -2.18 -21.60 36.09
C GLY A 425 -3.00 -20.67 35.16
N ALA A 426 -4.33 -20.91 35.12
CA ALA A 426 -5.43 -20.05 34.65
C ALA A 426 -5.47 -19.61 33.15
N GLY A 427 -6.57 -19.72 32.40
CA GLY A 427 -7.93 -20.13 32.70
C GLY A 427 -8.86 -19.83 31.50
N SER A 428 -9.93 -20.63 31.38
CA SER A 428 -11.26 -20.38 30.75
C SER A 428 -11.29 -19.69 29.37
N GLY A 429 -11.87 -20.23 28.30
CA GLY A 429 -13.08 -21.03 28.09
C GLY A 429 -13.65 -20.51 26.74
N GLY A 430 -14.31 -21.24 25.85
CA GLY A 430 -14.91 -22.55 25.84
C GLY A 430 -15.85 -22.58 24.62
N ARG A 431 -15.93 -23.75 23.97
CA ARG A 431 -17.08 -24.28 23.18
C ARG A 431 -17.49 -23.53 21.90
N ALA A 432 -17.89 -24.20 20.81
CA ALA A 432 -17.95 -25.62 20.47
C ALA A 432 -18.39 -25.76 18.99
N GLY A 433 -17.95 -26.84 18.35
CA GLY A 433 -18.66 -27.60 17.31
C GLY A 433 -18.67 -26.99 15.90
N GLY A 434 -18.47 -27.75 14.82
CA GLY A 434 -18.33 -29.20 14.71
C GLY A 434 -18.00 -29.58 13.27
N GLU A 435 -17.53 -30.82 13.15
CA GLU A 435 -17.05 -31.52 11.97
C GLU A 435 -18.16 -32.04 11.04
N GLY A 436 -17.70 -32.48 9.87
CA GLY A 436 -18.38 -33.35 8.89
C GLY A 436 -18.09 -32.82 7.49
N GLY A 437 -17.13 -33.31 6.70
CA GLY A 437 -16.85 -34.71 6.34
C GLY A 437 -17.81 -35.10 5.21
N GLY A 438 -17.44 -35.64 4.05
CA GLY A 438 -16.19 -36.10 3.41
C GLY A 438 -16.53 -36.29 1.91
N ASP A 439 -15.51 -36.51 1.06
CA ASP A 439 -15.32 -37.71 0.22
C ASP A 439 -16.19 -37.67 -1.07
N ASP A 440 -15.78 -37.99 -2.29
CA ASP A 440 -14.59 -38.59 -2.91
C ASP A 440 -14.64 -38.23 -4.42
N ASP A 441 -13.60 -38.64 -5.14
CA ASP A 441 -13.60 -39.20 -6.51
C ASP A 441 -12.64 -38.53 -7.51
N ASP A 442 -11.67 -39.38 -7.86
CA ASP A 442 -10.65 -39.35 -8.89
C ASP A 442 -11.23 -39.17 -10.31
N ASP A 443 -10.39 -38.74 -11.25
CA ASP A 443 -10.19 -39.47 -12.51
C ASP A 443 -9.01 -38.86 -13.30
N ASP A 444 -8.22 -39.78 -13.84
CA ASP A 444 -6.95 -39.69 -14.55
C ASP A 444 -7.06 -39.19 -16.01
N ASP A 445 -5.92 -39.31 -16.71
CA ASP A 445 -5.69 -39.41 -18.16
C ASP A 445 -5.39 -38.06 -18.87
N ASP A 446 -4.15 -37.76 -19.28
CA ASP A 446 -3.22 -38.43 -20.23
C ASP A 446 -3.26 -37.74 -21.61
N ASP A 447 -2.08 -37.78 -22.25
CA ASP A 447 -1.81 -37.60 -23.68
C ASP A 447 -1.85 -36.16 -24.23
N ASP A 448 -1.05 -35.75 -25.21
CA ASP A 448 0.25 -36.10 -25.82
C ASP A 448 0.22 -35.28 -27.13
N ASP A 449 1.39 -35.00 -27.70
CA ASP A 449 1.61 -34.72 -29.13
C ASP A 449 1.01 -33.41 -29.72
N ASP A 450 1.58 -32.76 -30.71
CA ASP A 450 2.81 -32.86 -31.47
C ASP A 450 2.91 -31.53 -32.25
N ASP A 451 4.14 -31.20 -32.63
CA ASP A 451 4.57 -30.61 -33.91
C ASP A 451 3.55 -29.90 -34.82
N ASP A 452 3.93 -28.73 -35.32
CA ASP A 452 4.32 -28.64 -36.73
C ASP A 452 4.95 -27.28 -37.05
N ASP A 453 6.12 -27.39 -37.67
CA ASP A 453 6.83 -26.40 -38.46
C ASP A 453 5.95 -25.82 -39.58
N ASP A 454 6.29 -24.61 -40.03
CA ASP A 454 6.45 -24.28 -41.46
C ASP A 454 6.69 -22.77 -41.59
N ASP A 455 7.98 -22.43 -41.70
CA ASP A 455 8.62 -21.87 -42.90
C ASP A 455 7.86 -20.95 -43.88
N ASP A 456 8.69 -20.09 -44.47
CA ASP A 456 8.62 -19.48 -45.80
C ASP A 456 8.21 -17.99 -45.95
N ASP A 457 9.27 -17.25 -46.29
CA ASP A 457 9.41 -16.43 -47.49
C ASP A 457 9.04 -14.93 -47.46
N ASP A 458 10.11 -14.14 -47.53
CA ASP A 458 10.42 -13.20 -48.61
C ASP A 458 9.24 -12.42 -49.24
N ASP A 459 9.30 -11.09 -49.15
CA ASP A 459 9.35 -10.35 -50.41
C ASP A 459 9.97 -8.96 -50.29
N GLU A 460 10.86 -8.70 -51.25
CA GLU A 460 11.46 -7.43 -51.55
C GLU A 460 10.40 -6.42 -52.04
N GLY A 461 10.51 -5.16 -51.62
CA GLY A 461 9.58 -4.11 -52.01
C GLY A 461 10.24 -2.75 -52.10
N SER A 462 11.14 -2.60 -53.07
CA SER A 462 11.62 -1.30 -53.55
C SER A 462 10.47 -0.51 -54.16
N ILE A 463 10.09 0.65 -53.63
CA ILE A 463 9.44 1.71 -54.42
C ILE A 463 9.97 3.08 -53.98
N GLU A 464 10.31 3.85 -55.00
CA GLU A 464 10.82 5.23 -55.08
C GLU A 464 10.07 6.29 -54.25
#